data_AF-A0A851ML01-F1
#
_entry.id   AF-A0A851ML01-F1
#
_cell.length_a   1.000
_cell.length_b   1.000
_cell.length_c   1.000
_cell.angle_alpha   90.00
_cell.angle_beta   90.00
_cell.angle_gamma   90.00
#
_symmetry.space_group_name_H-M   'P 1'
#
loop_
_entity.id
_entity.type
_entity.pdbx_description
1 polymer ?
#
loop_
_entity_poly.entity_id
_entity_poly.type
_entity_poly.pdbx_seq_one_letter_code
_entity_poly.pdbx_strand_id
1 'polypeptide(L)'
;LQDEFSDVIDIKDPDQTPAEERRRNRLEAEAAKFDPDHYLADLFEDEDIQRVLKYKPWWVDAHEKMTALQRESDQEHDTHTLVVFSEEEKEQLRKFTNKSYLLDKRSRQHVYLGLIDILLAYCYDICVNEGDKNVESYWNIGKLSATLCWLETFTCINDVLVCFGRRVLCYPLYRHFGLVTRAITDTVMILQLGRAAVLKCLLDIHKIFRESDGDAAYILNDLFITDYCIWIQKVKSKKFAALCESLQKTTLSKSHLGLELEELEAAAVLMQEEGKAAGAVSKQQLLSSDSETSDSEESSSTSSSETEGSDSDEQESSTSKDGEINPLQGTLQEERTAPLTDGNGLRQGTNASALEVSDEKSKVSLQSASLPGKLIEELEMQMHSAMRLSEQPEGLAIAGCISQEQEENPAPKSDRFSEDTGGKGNFLEVPSKPNSLLFLCSTNEEED
;
A
#
# COMPACT_ATOMS: atom_id res chain seq x y z
N LEU A 1 18.22 15.99 4.60
CA LEU A 1 17.48 15.04 5.46
C LEU A 1 16.12 15.59 5.87
N GLN A 2 15.95 16.51 6.82
CA GLN A 2 14.59 16.96 7.23
C GLN A 2 13.80 17.62 6.10
N ASP A 3 14.44 18.47 5.29
CA ASP A 3 13.82 19.09 4.11
C ASP A 3 13.49 18.04 3.04
N GLU A 4 14.42 17.13 2.74
CA GLU A 4 14.22 16.00 1.80
C GLU A 4 13.16 14.98 2.27
N PHE A 5 12.94 14.88 3.59
CA PHE A 5 11.92 14.00 4.19
C PHE A 5 10.51 14.57 4.01
N SER A 6 10.36 15.89 3.99
CA SER A 6 9.06 16.57 4.02
C SER A 6 8.22 16.31 2.78
N ASP A 7 8.87 15.96 1.67
CA ASP A 7 8.21 15.61 0.41
C ASP A 7 7.81 14.12 0.33
N VAL A 8 8.38 13.28 1.21
CA VAL A 8 8.18 11.82 1.22
C VAL A 8 7.25 11.35 2.33
N ILE A 9 7.27 12.02 3.49
CA ILE A 9 6.41 11.70 4.64
C ILE A 9 5.44 12.86 4.92
N ASP A 10 4.26 12.51 5.44
CA ASP A 10 3.18 13.45 5.74
C ASP A 10 3.26 14.01 7.19
N ILE A 11 4.29 13.61 7.96
CA ILE A 11 4.46 14.03 9.35
C ILE A 11 5.49 15.16 9.44
N LYS A 12 5.09 16.28 10.04
CA LYS A 12 5.95 17.46 10.23
C LYS A 12 7.15 17.21 11.14
N ASP A 13 6.93 16.57 12.29
CA ASP A 13 7.99 16.24 13.25
C ASP A 13 7.89 14.76 13.67
N PRO A 14 8.45 13.84 12.86
CA PRO A 14 8.28 12.40 13.07
C PRO A 14 8.87 11.91 14.41
N ASP A 15 9.92 12.56 14.91
CA ASP A 15 10.62 12.16 16.14
C ASP A 15 9.84 12.54 17.40
N GLN A 16 9.06 13.63 17.36
CA GLN A 16 8.30 14.12 18.51
C GLN A 16 6.81 13.80 18.47
N THR A 17 6.26 13.40 17.32
CA THR A 17 4.83 13.10 17.18
C THR A 17 4.51 11.67 17.63
N PRO A 18 3.73 11.43 18.70
CA PRO A 18 3.35 10.09 19.15
C PRO A 18 2.44 9.35 18.17
N ALA A 19 2.40 8.02 18.23
CA ALA A 19 1.61 7.18 17.32
C ALA A 19 0.11 7.55 17.25
N GLU A 20 -0.52 7.79 18.40
CA GLU A 20 -1.93 8.21 18.47
C GLU A 20 -2.18 9.57 17.79
N GLU A 21 -1.23 10.49 17.93
CA GLU A 21 -1.32 11.80 17.28
C GLU A 21 -1.12 11.69 15.77
N ARG A 22 -0.18 10.85 15.31
CA ARG A 22 -0.01 10.54 13.87
C ARG A 22 -1.31 10.01 13.28
N ARG A 23 -1.95 9.04 13.96
CA ARG A 23 -3.23 8.47 13.53
C ARG A 23 -4.33 9.52 13.44
N ARG A 24 -4.49 10.37 14.46
CA ARG A 24 -5.49 11.44 14.46
C ARG A 24 -5.25 12.42 13.31
N ASN A 25 -4.02 12.91 13.17
CA ASN A 25 -3.65 13.86 12.12
C ASN A 25 -3.85 13.24 10.71
N ARG A 26 -3.55 11.95 10.54
CA ARG A 26 -3.79 11.21 9.29
C ARG A 26 -5.28 11.18 8.93
N LEU A 27 -6.14 10.81 9.88
CA LEU A 27 -7.58 10.76 9.66
C LEU A 27 -8.16 12.12 9.30
N GLU A 28 -7.71 13.19 9.97
CA GLU A 28 -8.07 14.57 9.66
C GLU A 28 -7.61 14.98 8.25
N ALA A 29 -6.37 14.64 7.87
CA ALA A 29 -5.82 14.93 6.55
C ALA A 29 -6.55 14.17 5.42
N GLU A 30 -6.90 12.90 5.64
CA GLU A 30 -7.68 12.10 4.71
C GLU A 30 -9.10 12.67 4.54
N ALA A 31 -9.78 13.02 5.65
CA ALA A 31 -11.11 13.62 5.60
C ALA A 31 -11.10 14.98 4.87
N ALA A 32 -10.06 15.78 5.06
CA ALA A 32 -9.90 17.05 4.36
C ALA A 32 -9.53 16.89 2.87
N LYS A 33 -8.92 15.76 2.50
CA LYS A 33 -8.47 15.50 1.13
C LYS A 33 -9.52 14.81 0.27
N PHE A 34 -10.46 14.08 0.89
CA PHE A 34 -11.55 13.42 0.19
C PHE A 34 -12.38 14.45 -0.60
N ASP A 35 -12.62 14.14 -1.87
CA ASP A 35 -13.36 14.97 -2.80
C ASP A 35 -14.53 14.15 -3.36
N PRO A 36 -15.77 14.43 -2.93
CA PRO A 36 -16.96 13.70 -3.40
C PRO A 36 -17.19 13.82 -4.90
N ASP A 37 -16.90 14.98 -5.50
CA ASP A 37 -17.15 15.21 -6.92
C ASP A 37 -16.16 14.42 -7.77
N HIS A 38 -14.88 14.40 -7.38
CA HIS A 38 -13.87 13.54 -8.03
C HIS A 38 -14.26 12.07 -7.89
N TYR A 39 -14.62 11.62 -6.68
CA TYR A 39 -15.04 10.24 -6.46
C TYR A 39 -16.21 9.82 -7.37
N LEU A 40 -17.23 10.67 -7.49
CA LEU A 40 -18.38 10.40 -8.35
C LEU A 40 -18.00 10.45 -9.84
N ALA A 41 -17.10 11.34 -10.26
CA ALA A 41 -16.59 11.36 -11.63
C ALA A 41 -15.93 10.01 -11.98
N ASP A 42 -15.01 9.54 -11.13
CA ASP A 42 -14.33 8.25 -11.33
C ASP A 42 -15.27 7.03 -11.23
N LEU A 43 -16.45 7.19 -10.61
CA LEU A 43 -17.47 6.15 -10.53
C LEU A 43 -18.33 6.07 -11.81
N PHE A 44 -18.64 7.21 -12.42
CA PHE A 44 -19.55 7.27 -13.59
C PHE A 44 -18.82 7.34 -14.93
N GLU A 45 -17.59 7.86 -14.96
CA GLU A 45 -16.71 7.98 -16.13
C GLU A 45 -15.52 7.02 -15.95
N ASP A 46 -15.85 5.73 -15.83
CA ASP A 46 -14.92 4.71 -15.34
C ASP A 46 -14.23 3.89 -16.44
N GLU A 47 -14.24 4.33 -17.71
CA GLU A 47 -13.73 3.52 -18.84
C GLU A 47 -12.26 3.10 -18.67
N ASP A 48 -11.40 4.05 -18.28
CA ASP A 48 -9.98 3.79 -18.02
C ASP A 48 -9.79 2.92 -16.78
N ILE A 49 -10.63 3.11 -15.75
CA ILE A 49 -10.61 2.30 -14.53
C ILE A 49 -10.99 0.85 -14.85
N GLN A 50 -12.01 0.64 -15.67
CA GLN A 50 -12.42 -0.68 -16.12
C GLN A 50 -11.36 -1.36 -17.01
N ARG A 51 -10.56 -0.58 -17.74
CA ARG A 51 -9.42 -1.08 -18.51
C ARG A 51 -8.33 -1.61 -17.57
N VAL A 52 -7.88 -0.80 -16.61
CA VAL A 52 -6.82 -1.21 -15.68
C VAL A 52 -7.27 -2.33 -14.74
N LEU A 53 -8.55 -2.41 -14.35
CA LEU A 53 -9.08 -3.52 -13.55
C LEU A 53 -9.00 -4.88 -14.25
N LYS A 54 -8.94 -4.91 -15.58
CA LYS A 54 -8.79 -6.13 -16.39
C LYS A 54 -7.33 -6.54 -16.56
N TYR A 55 -6.38 -5.69 -16.20
CA TYR A 55 -4.96 -6.01 -16.26
C TYR A 55 -4.65 -7.26 -15.44
N LYS A 56 -3.72 -8.09 -15.95
CA LYS A 56 -3.27 -9.33 -15.34
C LYS A 56 -1.79 -9.22 -14.97
N PRO A 57 -1.47 -8.89 -13.71
CA PRO A 57 -0.11 -8.94 -13.21
C PRO A 57 0.46 -10.36 -13.19
N TRP A 58 1.78 -10.47 -13.12
CA TRP A 58 2.50 -11.76 -13.16
C TRP A 58 2.07 -12.76 -12.08
N TRP A 59 1.60 -12.29 -10.91
CA TRP A 59 1.17 -13.16 -9.83
C TRP A 59 -0.15 -13.88 -10.13
N VAL A 60 -0.99 -13.35 -11.03
CA VAL A 60 -2.23 -14.01 -11.44
C VAL A 60 -1.91 -15.34 -12.13
N ASP A 61 -1.05 -15.29 -13.14
CA ASP A 61 -0.63 -16.50 -13.87
C ASP A 61 0.15 -17.48 -12.97
N ALA A 62 0.99 -16.96 -12.07
CA ALA A 62 1.70 -17.79 -11.10
C ALA A 62 0.73 -18.49 -10.14
N HIS A 63 -0.31 -17.79 -9.69
CA HIS A 63 -1.32 -18.33 -8.79
C HIS A 63 -2.23 -19.35 -9.52
N GLU A 64 -2.63 -19.08 -10.76
CA GLU A 64 -3.35 -20.06 -11.59
C GLU A 64 -2.55 -21.36 -11.74
N LYS A 65 -1.24 -21.28 -12.05
CA LYS A 65 -0.34 -22.43 -12.10
C LYS A 65 -0.23 -23.16 -10.75
N MET A 66 -0.08 -22.42 -9.65
CA MET A 66 -0.04 -22.99 -8.30
C MET A 66 -1.30 -23.80 -7.99
N THR A 67 -2.47 -23.22 -8.23
CA THR A 67 -3.75 -23.89 -7.96
C THR A 67 -3.99 -25.09 -8.86
N ALA A 68 -3.47 -25.08 -10.11
CA ALA A 68 -3.51 -26.25 -10.99
C ALA A 68 -2.66 -27.40 -10.44
N LEU A 69 -1.42 -27.14 -10.04
CA LEU A 69 -0.51 -28.14 -9.49
C LEU A 69 -1.04 -28.77 -8.18
N GLN A 70 -1.67 -27.97 -7.33
CA GLN A 70 -2.29 -28.45 -6.09
C GLN A 70 -3.49 -29.38 -6.32
N ARG A 71 -4.23 -29.22 -7.43
CA ARG A 71 -5.33 -30.14 -7.78
C ARG A 71 -4.83 -31.48 -8.29
N GLU A 72 -3.62 -31.52 -8.85
CA GLU A 72 -3.05 -32.71 -9.49
C GLU A 72 -2.18 -33.55 -8.54
N SER A 73 -1.83 -33.04 -7.35
CA SER A 73 -0.97 -33.75 -6.41
C SER A 73 -1.08 -33.27 -4.96
N ASP A 74 -1.21 -34.20 -4.01
CA ASP A 74 -1.27 -33.96 -2.55
C ASP A 74 0.10 -33.64 -1.91
N GLN A 75 1.14 -33.33 -2.70
CA GLN A 75 2.49 -33.03 -2.19
C GLN A 75 2.75 -31.52 -2.13
N GLU A 76 3.41 -31.08 -1.06
CA GLU A 76 3.94 -29.71 -0.93
C GLU A 76 4.96 -29.45 -2.04
N HIS A 77 4.54 -28.72 -3.08
CA HIS A 77 5.43 -28.28 -4.15
C HIS A 77 6.37 -27.18 -3.67
N ASP A 78 7.60 -27.23 -4.13
CA ASP A 78 8.60 -26.21 -3.86
C ASP A 78 8.20 -24.89 -4.57
N THR A 79 7.87 -23.87 -3.77
CA THR A 79 7.50 -22.51 -4.22
C THR A 79 8.52 -21.87 -5.16
N HIS A 80 9.76 -22.38 -5.20
CA HIS A 80 10.83 -21.92 -6.07
C HIS A 80 10.52 -22.01 -7.57
N THR A 81 9.63 -22.90 -8.00
CA THR A 81 9.29 -23.05 -9.44
C THR A 81 8.36 -21.94 -9.94
N LEU A 82 7.60 -21.30 -9.04
CA LEU A 82 6.56 -20.33 -9.40
C LEU A 82 7.06 -18.89 -9.46
N VAL A 83 8.16 -18.59 -8.76
CA VAL A 83 8.72 -17.24 -8.65
C VAL A 83 10.17 -17.26 -9.07
N VAL A 84 10.46 -16.61 -10.20
CA VAL A 84 11.82 -16.50 -10.75
C VAL A 84 12.38 -15.12 -10.48
N PHE A 85 13.60 -15.09 -9.91
CA PHE A 85 14.33 -13.85 -9.69
C PHE A 85 15.21 -13.50 -10.90
N SER A 86 15.21 -12.23 -11.30
CA SER A 86 16.13 -11.69 -12.31
C SER A 86 17.56 -11.61 -11.76
N GLU A 87 18.54 -11.40 -12.65
CA GLU A 87 19.93 -11.24 -12.20
C GLU A 87 20.12 -9.96 -11.40
N GLU A 88 19.41 -8.88 -11.73
CA GLU A 88 19.41 -7.63 -10.98
C GLU A 88 18.82 -7.82 -9.57
N GLU A 89 17.71 -8.56 -9.46
CA GLU A 89 17.10 -8.90 -8.18
C GLU A 89 18.05 -9.73 -7.31
N LYS A 90 18.72 -10.73 -7.89
CA LYS A 90 19.74 -11.53 -7.19
C LYS A 90 20.92 -10.68 -6.76
N GLU A 91 21.39 -9.77 -7.61
CA GLU A 91 22.50 -8.87 -7.28
C GLU A 91 22.13 -7.91 -6.15
N GLN A 92 20.89 -7.40 -6.16
CA GLN A 92 20.40 -6.60 -5.05
C GLN A 92 20.34 -7.39 -3.74
N LEU A 93 19.91 -8.65 -3.77
CA LEU A 93 19.91 -9.53 -2.59
C LEU A 93 21.32 -9.75 -2.02
N ARG A 94 22.35 -9.84 -2.88
CA ARG A 94 23.75 -9.97 -2.44
C ARG A 94 24.26 -8.73 -1.70
N LYS A 95 23.70 -7.55 -1.99
CA LYS A 95 24.05 -6.28 -1.31
C LYS A 95 23.44 -6.17 0.08
N PHE A 96 22.38 -6.92 0.38
CA PHE A 96 21.76 -6.89 1.70
C PHE A 96 22.64 -7.57 2.74
N THR A 97 22.72 -6.95 3.92
CA THR A 97 23.43 -7.54 5.05
C THR A 97 22.58 -8.61 5.72
N ASN A 98 23.21 -9.71 6.12
CA ASN A 98 22.51 -10.78 6.82
C ASN A 98 22.25 -10.38 8.29
N LYS A 99 21.11 -9.71 8.54
CA LYS A 99 20.67 -9.29 9.88
C LYS A 99 19.64 -10.25 10.48
N SER A 100 19.68 -10.46 11.78
CA SER A 100 18.63 -11.17 12.54
C SER A 100 17.84 -10.20 13.40
N TYR A 101 16.51 -10.24 13.32
CA TYR A 101 15.62 -9.37 14.08
C TYR A 101 15.04 -10.11 15.29
N LEU A 102 15.26 -9.56 16.49
CA LEU A 102 14.67 -10.05 17.73
C LEU A 102 13.44 -9.20 18.07
N LEU A 103 12.28 -9.66 17.61
CA LEU A 103 11.01 -8.94 17.76
C LEU A 103 10.13 -9.61 18.82
N ASP A 104 9.59 -8.80 19.73
CA ASP A 104 8.58 -9.26 20.67
C ASP A 104 7.25 -9.58 19.94
N LYS A 105 6.24 -10.06 20.67
CA LYS A 105 4.97 -10.45 20.06
C LYS A 105 4.25 -9.26 19.40
N ARG A 106 4.26 -8.09 20.05
CA ARG A 106 3.57 -6.89 19.55
C ARG A 106 4.29 -6.34 18.33
N SER A 107 5.62 -6.17 18.38
CA SER A 107 6.37 -5.66 17.22
C SER A 107 6.26 -6.59 16.00
N ARG A 108 6.23 -7.92 16.20
CA ARG A 108 5.97 -8.85 15.08
C ARG A 108 4.62 -8.61 14.42
N GLN A 109 3.58 -8.36 15.20
CA GLN A 109 2.26 -8.05 14.67
C GLN A 109 2.29 -6.77 13.84
N HIS A 110 2.92 -5.70 14.34
CA HIS A 110 3.07 -4.45 13.60
C HIS A 110 3.80 -4.66 12.26
N VAL A 111 4.88 -5.45 12.24
CA VAL A 111 5.64 -5.74 11.01
C VAL A 111 4.79 -6.50 10.00
N TYR A 112 3.98 -7.48 10.41
CA TYR A 112 3.08 -8.17 9.48
C TYR A 112 2.00 -7.25 8.91
N LEU A 113 1.45 -6.35 9.72
CA LEU A 113 0.40 -5.44 9.28
C LEU A 113 0.96 -4.33 8.38
N GLY A 114 2.15 -3.82 8.68
CA GLY A 114 2.86 -2.87 7.82
C GLY A 114 3.26 -3.50 6.48
N LEU A 115 3.62 -4.80 6.45
CA LEU A 115 3.84 -5.51 5.20
C LEU A 115 2.57 -5.56 4.33
N ILE A 116 1.40 -5.83 4.93
CA ILE A 116 0.13 -5.84 4.19
C ILE A 116 -0.14 -4.45 3.61
N ASP A 117 0.00 -3.39 4.41
CA ASP A 117 -0.21 -2.01 3.98
C ASP A 117 0.66 -1.62 2.78
N ILE A 118 1.96 -1.98 2.82
CA ILE A 118 2.90 -1.73 1.71
C ILE A 118 2.53 -2.53 0.46
N LEU A 119 2.17 -3.82 0.62
CA LEU A 119 1.80 -4.66 -0.52
C LEU A 119 0.50 -4.20 -1.19
N LEU A 120 -0.49 -3.72 -0.42
CA LEU A 120 -1.72 -3.15 -0.96
C LEU A 120 -1.42 -1.94 -1.86
N ALA A 121 -0.58 -1.03 -1.38
CA ALA A 121 -0.14 0.14 -2.15
C ALA A 121 0.60 -0.25 -3.43
N TYR A 122 1.48 -1.24 -3.38
CA TYR A 122 2.16 -1.78 -4.56
C TYR A 122 1.21 -2.46 -5.55
N CYS A 123 0.25 -3.27 -5.07
CA CYS A 123 -0.74 -3.91 -5.94
C CYS A 123 -1.61 -2.88 -6.67
N TYR A 124 -1.99 -1.80 -5.98
CA TYR A 124 -2.66 -0.68 -6.61
C TYR A 124 -1.81 -0.08 -7.74
N ASP A 125 -0.54 0.26 -7.46
CA ASP A 125 0.35 0.89 -8.43
C ASP A 125 0.54 0.05 -9.70
N ILE A 126 0.84 -1.24 -9.52
CA ILE A 126 1.00 -2.18 -10.65
C ILE A 126 -0.30 -2.31 -11.46
N CYS A 127 -1.46 -2.30 -10.80
CA CYS A 127 -2.74 -2.39 -11.48
C CYS A 127 -2.98 -1.15 -12.34
N VAL A 128 -2.87 0.06 -11.77
CA VAL A 128 -3.19 1.31 -12.48
C VAL A 128 -2.19 1.66 -13.57
N ASN A 129 -0.94 1.22 -13.43
CA ASN A 129 0.09 1.43 -14.45
C ASN A 129 0.27 0.22 -15.37
N GLU A 130 -0.58 -0.80 -15.29
CA GLU A 130 -0.51 -2.00 -16.15
C GLU A 130 0.88 -2.67 -16.13
N GLY A 131 1.56 -2.61 -14.98
CA GLY A 131 2.91 -3.15 -14.74
C GLY A 131 4.08 -2.27 -15.18
N ASP A 132 3.84 -1.17 -15.89
CA ASP A 132 4.88 -0.24 -16.33
C ASP A 132 5.19 0.78 -15.24
N LYS A 133 6.44 0.83 -14.77
CA LYS A 133 6.85 1.77 -13.71
C LYS A 133 7.05 3.14 -14.32
N ASN A 134 6.52 4.15 -13.66
CA ASN A 134 6.67 5.55 -14.07
C ASN A 134 7.10 6.42 -12.88
N VAL A 135 7.24 7.73 -13.14
CA VAL A 135 7.67 8.71 -12.13
C VAL A 135 6.69 8.82 -10.96
N GLU A 136 5.41 8.46 -11.13
CA GLU A 136 4.40 8.49 -10.07
C GLU A 136 4.37 7.20 -9.24
N SER A 137 5.05 6.12 -9.68
CA SER A 137 5.01 4.84 -8.98
C SER A 137 5.50 4.93 -7.54
N TYR A 138 6.59 5.67 -7.29
CA TYR A 138 7.08 5.85 -5.92
C TYR A 138 6.05 6.63 -5.08
N TRP A 139 5.39 7.63 -5.68
CA TRP A 139 4.44 8.48 -5.00
C TRP A 139 3.17 7.70 -4.65
N ASN A 140 2.63 6.90 -5.57
CA ASN A 140 1.48 6.03 -5.29
C ASN A 140 1.78 5.08 -4.13
N ILE A 141 2.92 4.38 -4.17
CA ILE A 141 3.27 3.40 -3.14
C ILE A 141 3.49 4.09 -1.78
N GLY A 142 4.27 5.17 -1.76
CA GLY A 142 4.58 5.92 -0.55
C GLY A 142 3.34 6.58 0.04
N LYS A 143 2.52 7.22 -0.81
CA LYS A 143 1.32 7.95 -0.38
C LYS A 143 0.21 7.01 0.04
N LEU A 144 0.00 5.87 -0.61
CA LEU A 144 -1.08 4.96 -0.23
C LEU A 144 -0.76 4.11 1.01
N SER A 145 0.51 3.85 1.30
CA SER A 145 0.93 3.15 2.52
C SER A 145 1.11 4.13 3.68
N ALA A 146 0.20 4.08 4.67
CA ALA A 146 0.34 4.89 5.88
C ALA A 146 1.51 4.45 6.77
N THR A 147 1.97 3.21 6.63
CA THR A 147 3.23 2.75 7.24
C THR A 147 4.41 3.59 6.76
N LEU A 148 4.44 3.95 5.46
CA LEU A 148 5.54 4.70 4.86
C LEU A 148 5.41 6.21 5.08
N CYS A 149 4.28 6.83 4.71
CA CYS A 149 4.14 8.29 4.76
C CYS A 149 3.68 8.82 6.13
N TRP A 150 2.96 8.04 6.94
CA TRP A 150 2.48 8.44 8.27
C TRP A 150 3.17 7.72 9.43
N LEU A 151 4.16 6.86 9.13
CA LEU A 151 4.87 6.05 10.13
C LEU A 151 3.88 5.38 11.12
N GLU A 152 2.73 4.95 10.58
CA GLU A 152 1.61 4.39 11.33
C GLU A 152 1.94 2.95 11.76
N THR A 153 1.53 2.59 12.97
CA THR A 153 1.59 1.22 13.45
C THR A 153 0.17 0.68 13.64
N PHE A 154 -0.17 -0.34 12.89
CA PHE A 154 -1.50 -0.96 12.96
C PHE A 154 -1.57 -2.05 14.02
N THR A 155 -2.78 -2.27 14.54
CA THR A 155 -3.08 -3.30 15.55
C THR A 155 -3.92 -4.45 14.98
N CYS A 156 -4.69 -4.21 13.91
CA CYS A 156 -5.50 -5.23 13.25
C CYS A 156 -5.52 -5.06 11.72
N ILE A 157 -5.90 -6.11 10.99
CA ILE A 157 -5.98 -6.09 9.51
C ILE A 157 -7.08 -5.15 9.03
N ASN A 158 -8.21 -5.09 9.74
CA ASN A 158 -9.33 -4.22 9.35
C ASN A 158 -8.91 -2.74 9.29
N ASP A 159 -8.15 -2.26 10.29
CA ASP A 159 -7.63 -0.89 10.29
C ASP A 159 -6.70 -0.62 9.09
N VAL A 160 -5.89 -1.61 8.69
CA VAL A 160 -5.04 -1.51 7.50
C VAL A 160 -5.90 -1.35 6.24
N LEU A 161 -6.92 -2.20 6.08
CA LEU A 161 -7.80 -2.16 4.91
C LEU A 161 -8.62 -0.87 4.82
N VAL A 162 -9.16 -0.41 5.95
CA VAL A 162 -9.89 0.87 6.02
C VAL A 162 -8.96 2.04 5.70
N CYS A 163 -7.75 2.04 6.27
CA CYS A 163 -6.75 3.06 5.99
C CYS A 163 -6.39 3.09 4.50
N PHE A 164 -5.96 1.96 3.93
CA PHE A 164 -5.63 1.86 2.51
C PHE A 164 -6.81 2.28 1.61
N GLY A 165 -8.02 1.78 1.89
CA GLY A 165 -9.22 2.10 1.14
C GLY A 165 -9.55 3.59 1.14
N ARG A 166 -9.50 4.25 2.31
CA ARG A 166 -9.68 5.71 2.41
C ARG A 166 -8.66 6.45 1.55
N ARG A 167 -7.38 6.06 1.62
CA ARG A 167 -6.29 6.74 0.91
C ARG A 167 -6.41 6.60 -0.61
N VAL A 168 -6.79 5.43 -1.12
CA VAL A 168 -7.09 5.23 -2.55
C VAL A 168 -8.21 6.15 -3.02
N LEU A 169 -9.20 6.42 -2.18
CA LEU A 169 -10.32 7.32 -2.54
C LEU A 169 -10.01 8.81 -2.32
N CYS A 170 -8.83 9.17 -1.81
CA CYS A 170 -8.47 10.55 -1.51
C CYS A 170 -7.33 11.10 -2.38
N TYR A 171 -6.30 10.29 -2.66
CA TYR A 171 -5.02 10.80 -3.15
C TYR A 171 -4.75 10.61 -4.64
N PRO A 172 -4.83 9.38 -5.20
CA PRO A 172 -4.30 9.11 -6.53
C PRO A 172 -5.21 9.63 -7.64
N LEU A 173 -4.76 9.43 -8.88
CA LEU A 173 -5.49 9.79 -10.09
C LEU A 173 -6.85 9.06 -10.17
N TYR A 174 -6.87 7.74 -9.99
CA TYR A 174 -8.08 6.91 -10.03
C TYR A 174 -8.57 6.55 -8.63
N ARG A 175 -9.72 7.10 -8.23
CA ARG A 175 -10.31 7.01 -6.89
C ARG A 175 -11.55 6.14 -6.92
N HIS A 176 -11.35 4.85 -7.15
CA HIS A 176 -12.45 3.90 -7.32
C HIS A 176 -12.38 2.73 -6.34
N PHE A 177 -13.50 2.41 -5.68
CA PHE A 177 -13.55 1.34 -4.67
C PHE A 177 -13.22 -0.06 -5.26
N GLY A 178 -13.46 -0.27 -6.56
CA GLY A 178 -13.05 -1.48 -7.26
C GLY A 178 -11.54 -1.70 -7.29
N LEU A 179 -10.73 -0.63 -7.30
CA LEU A 179 -9.28 -0.74 -7.23
C LEU A 179 -8.81 -1.15 -5.82
N VAL A 180 -9.55 -0.74 -4.78
CA VAL A 180 -9.30 -1.16 -3.40
C VAL A 180 -9.52 -2.67 -3.25
N THR A 181 -10.67 -3.18 -3.69
CA THR A 181 -11.00 -4.61 -3.60
C THR A 181 -10.08 -5.46 -4.48
N ARG A 182 -9.69 -4.94 -5.65
CA ARG A 182 -8.70 -5.58 -6.52
C ARG A 182 -7.34 -5.71 -5.85
N ALA A 183 -6.80 -4.64 -5.28
CA ALA A 183 -5.51 -4.65 -4.59
C ALA A 183 -5.50 -5.61 -3.38
N ILE A 184 -6.60 -5.71 -2.63
CA ILE A 184 -6.76 -6.71 -1.56
C ILE A 184 -6.66 -8.13 -2.11
N THR A 185 -7.36 -8.40 -3.21
CA THR A 185 -7.37 -9.72 -3.85
C THR A 185 -5.97 -10.09 -4.37
N ASP A 186 -5.29 -9.16 -5.04
CA ASP A 186 -3.93 -9.34 -5.54
C ASP A 186 -2.94 -9.58 -4.39
N THR A 187 -3.05 -8.83 -3.29
CA THR A 187 -2.23 -9.04 -2.09
C THR A 187 -2.43 -10.44 -1.51
N VAL A 188 -3.68 -10.94 -1.45
CA VAL A 188 -3.96 -12.32 -1.02
C VAL A 188 -3.28 -13.33 -1.95
N MET A 189 -3.35 -13.17 -3.28
CA MET A 189 -2.68 -14.07 -4.22
C MET A 189 -1.16 -14.08 -4.02
N ILE A 190 -0.54 -12.91 -3.83
CA ILE A 190 0.90 -12.80 -3.56
C ILE A 190 1.27 -13.52 -2.25
N LEU A 191 0.47 -13.37 -1.19
CA LEU A 191 0.69 -14.08 0.06
C LEU A 191 0.52 -15.60 -0.10
N GLN A 192 -0.43 -16.07 -0.92
CA GLN A 192 -0.62 -17.49 -1.20
C GLN A 192 0.57 -18.09 -1.94
N LEU A 193 1.17 -17.36 -2.89
CA LEU A 193 2.39 -17.76 -3.59
C LEU A 193 3.63 -17.87 -2.69
N GLY A 194 3.56 -17.30 -1.47
CA GLY A 194 4.57 -17.48 -0.45
C GLY A 194 5.61 -16.35 -0.38
N ARG A 195 6.58 -16.54 0.53
CA ARG A 195 7.60 -15.53 0.86
C ARG A 195 8.45 -15.07 -0.33
N ALA A 196 8.66 -15.93 -1.32
CA ALA A 196 9.44 -15.59 -2.52
C ALA A 196 8.70 -14.55 -3.38
N ALA A 197 7.38 -14.67 -3.53
CA ALA A 197 6.56 -13.71 -4.25
C ALA A 197 6.57 -12.35 -3.55
N VAL A 198 6.38 -12.33 -2.22
CA VAL A 198 6.49 -11.10 -1.43
C VAL A 198 7.87 -10.46 -1.56
N LEU A 199 8.94 -11.26 -1.47
CA LEU A 199 10.30 -10.75 -1.64
C LEU A 199 10.51 -10.13 -3.03
N LYS A 200 9.95 -10.75 -4.08
CA LYS A 200 9.99 -10.20 -5.43
C LYS A 200 9.30 -8.84 -5.51
N CYS A 201 8.10 -8.70 -4.92
CA CYS A 201 7.41 -7.40 -4.84
C CYS A 201 8.23 -6.36 -4.05
N LEU A 202 8.80 -6.72 -2.90
CA LEU A 202 9.61 -5.81 -2.09
C LEU A 202 10.90 -5.37 -2.81
N LEU A 203 11.56 -6.26 -3.55
CA LEU A 203 12.71 -5.91 -4.38
C LEU A 203 12.33 -4.91 -5.48
N ASP A 204 11.12 -5.07 -6.03
CA ASP A 204 10.61 -4.16 -7.04
C ASP A 204 10.29 -2.76 -6.47
N ILE A 205 9.61 -2.71 -5.33
CA ILE A 205 9.40 -1.46 -4.57
C ILE A 205 10.75 -0.80 -4.25
N HIS A 206 11.74 -1.61 -3.82
CA HIS A 206 13.07 -1.08 -3.54
C HIS A 206 13.72 -0.47 -4.79
N LYS A 207 13.53 -1.06 -5.96
CA LYS A 207 14.01 -0.51 -7.23
C LYS A 207 13.29 0.81 -7.54
N ILE A 208 11.97 0.84 -7.45
CA ILE A 208 11.14 2.05 -7.69
C ILE A 208 11.62 3.23 -6.84
N PHE A 209 11.80 3.02 -5.53
CA PHE A 209 12.27 4.09 -4.63
C PHE A 209 13.72 4.51 -4.84
N ARG A 210 14.55 3.67 -5.47
CA ARG A 210 15.94 4.03 -5.77
C ARG A 210 16.04 4.86 -7.05
N GLU A 211 15.19 4.56 -8.02
CA GLU A 211 15.18 5.18 -9.35
C GLU A 211 14.33 6.45 -9.42
N SER A 212 13.62 6.80 -8.34
CA SER A 212 12.91 8.08 -8.20
C SER A 212 13.90 9.23 -7.98
N ASP A 213 14.51 9.67 -9.08
CA ASP A 213 15.43 10.80 -9.11
C ASP A 213 14.68 12.11 -8.84
N GLY A 214 15.01 12.81 -7.75
CA GLY A 214 14.47 14.13 -7.41
C GLY A 214 13.72 14.19 -6.08
N ASP A 215 13.06 13.10 -5.67
CA ASP A 215 12.10 13.10 -4.57
C ASP A 215 12.57 12.35 -3.32
N ALA A 216 13.86 12.01 -3.24
CA ALA A 216 14.50 11.35 -2.10
C ALA A 216 13.81 10.09 -1.53
N ALA A 217 12.91 9.44 -2.29
CA ALA A 217 12.14 8.29 -1.81
C ALA A 217 13.01 7.08 -1.45
N TYR A 218 14.28 7.05 -1.89
CA TYR A 218 15.26 6.03 -1.51
C TYR A 218 15.42 5.93 0.02
N ILE A 219 15.12 6.99 0.77
CA ILE A 219 15.14 6.98 2.24
C ILE A 219 14.17 5.92 2.80
N LEU A 220 13.03 5.69 2.15
CA LEU A 220 12.08 4.64 2.56
C LEU A 220 12.68 3.24 2.40
N ASN A 221 13.66 3.05 1.51
CA ASN A 221 14.41 1.79 1.44
C ASN A 221 15.23 1.55 2.69
N ASP A 222 15.89 2.59 3.19
CA ASP A 222 16.75 2.50 4.37
C ASP A 222 15.91 2.35 5.65
N LEU A 223 14.75 3.00 5.72
CA LEU A 223 13.85 2.95 6.88
C LEU A 223 13.03 1.67 6.96
N PHE A 224 12.55 1.16 5.82
CA PHE A 224 11.56 0.08 5.80
C PHE A 224 11.94 -1.05 4.84
N ILE A 225 12.07 -0.75 3.54
CA ILE A 225 11.99 -1.80 2.50
C ILE A 225 13.17 -2.78 2.58
N THR A 226 14.39 -2.29 2.86
CA THR A 226 15.58 -3.15 3.01
C THR A 226 15.40 -4.15 4.15
N ASP A 227 14.93 -3.68 5.30
CA ASP A 227 14.76 -4.55 6.46
C ASP A 227 13.59 -5.54 6.25
N TYR A 228 12.52 -5.14 5.55
CA TYR A 228 11.45 -6.05 5.11
C TYR A 228 11.98 -7.15 4.16
N CYS A 229 12.80 -6.79 3.16
CA CYS A 229 13.46 -7.75 2.26
C CYS A 229 14.30 -8.77 3.01
N ILE A 230 15.04 -8.36 4.04
CA ILE A 230 15.87 -9.26 4.86
C ILE A 230 15.00 -10.11 5.78
N TRP A 231 14.00 -9.50 6.41
CA TRP A 231 13.15 -10.14 7.41
C TRP A 231 12.27 -11.25 6.81
N ILE A 232 11.64 -10.99 5.65
CA ILE A 232 10.68 -11.93 5.04
C ILE A 232 11.32 -13.27 4.69
N GLN A 233 12.61 -13.28 4.36
CA GLN A 233 13.39 -14.49 4.06
C GLN A 233 13.44 -15.46 5.25
N LYS A 234 13.32 -14.96 6.49
CA LYS A 234 13.44 -15.73 7.74
C LYS A 234 12.10 -16.07 8.39
N VAL A 235 10.99 -15.63 7.80
CA VAL A 235 9.65 -15.87 8.32
C VAL A 235 9.27 -17.35 8.18
N LYS A 236 8.64 -17.90 9.23
CA LYS A 236 8.14 -19.28 9.25
C LYS A 236 6.83 -19.41 8.45
N SER A 237 6.74 -20.42 7.58
CA SER A 237 5.59 -20.64 6.67
C SER A 237 4.25 -20.70 7.40
N LYS A 238 4.16 -21.36 8.57
CA LYS A 238 2.90 -21.48 9.34
C LYS A 238 2.30 -20.13 9.77
N LYS A 239 3.13 -19.19 10.25
CA LYS A 239 2.65 -17.86 10.67
C LYS A 239 2.25 -17.01 9.47
N PHE A 240 2.96 -17.19 8.36
CA PHE A 240 2.67 -16.51 7.10
C PHE A 240 1.35 -16.99 6.47
N ALA A 241 1.10 -18.30 6.46
CA ALA A 241 -0.17 -18.87 6.03
C ALA A 241 -1.35 -18.37 6.89
N ALA A 242 -1.18 -18.31 8.22
CA ALA A 242 -2.20 -17.76 9.12
C ALA A 242 -2.51 -16.27 8.85
N LEU A 243 -1.50 -15.48 8.47
CA LEU A 243 -1.70 -14.08 8.06
C LEU A 243 -2.53 -14.00 6.77
N CYS A 244 -2.17 -14.82 5.77
CA CYS A 244 -2.89 -14.91 4.51
C CYS A 244 -4.37 -15.28 4.72
N GLU A 245 -4.65 -16.31 5.51
CA GLU A 245 -6.02 -16.71 5.85
C GLU A 245 -6.79 -15.60 6.58
N SER A 246 -6.11 -14.87 7.48
CA SER A 246 -6.74 -13.78 8.22
C SER A 246 -7.10 -12.62 7.29
N LEU A 247 -6.22 -12.28 6.34
CA LEU A 247 -6.50 -11.25 5.32
C LEU A 247 -7.66 -11.68 4.42
N GLN A 248 -7.66 -12.92 3.94
CA GLN A 248 -8.71 -13.45 3.06
C GLN A 248 -10.09 -13.47 3.72
N LYS A 249 -10.16 -13.69 5.04
CA LYS A 249 -11.42 -13.70 5.81
C LYS A 249 -11.93 -12.29 6.14
N THR A 250 -11.07 -11.28 6.06
CA THR A 250 -11.44 -9.90 6.40
C THR A 250 -12.15 -9.26 5.21
N THR A 251 -13.34 -8.71 5.44
CA THR A 251 -14.12 -8.01 4.40
C THR A 251 -14.10 -6.51 4.64
N LEU A 252 -13.89 -5.75 3.56
CA LEU A 252 -14.00 -4.30 3.57
C LEU A 252 -15.26 -3.89 2.80
N SER A 253 -16.12 -3.11 3.44
CA SER A 253 -17.31 -2.52 2.81
C SER A 253 -17.13 -1.00 2.67
N LYS A 254 -17.93 -0.36 1.82
CA LYS A 254 -17.89 1.09 1.62
C LYS A 254 -18.24 1.86 2.89
N SER A 255 -19.26 1.41 3.64
CA SER A 255 -19.63 2.00 4.94
C SER A 255 -18.50 2.01 5.99
N HIS A 256 -17.58 1.04 5.96
CA HIS A 256 -16.44 1.02 6.90
C HIS A 256 -15.47 2.19 6.71
N LEU A 257 -15.47 2.84 5.54
CA LEU A 257 -14.53 3.92 5.23
C LEU A 257 -14.90 5.24 5.91
N GLY A 258 -16.15 5.41 6.38
CA GLY A 258 -16.59 6.65 7.03
C GLY A 258 -16.51 7.87 6.10
N LEU A 259 -16.79 7.67 4.81
CA LEU A 259 -16.82 8.70 3.76
C LEU A 259 -18.22 8.86 3.16
N GLU A 260 -19.24 8.21 3.74
CA GLU A 260 -20.65 8.30 3.31
C GLU A 260 -20.85 7.95 1.81
N LEU A 261 -20.06 7.00 1.31
CA LEU A 261 -20.03 6.65 -0.11
C LEU A 261 -21.36 6.07 -0.60
N GLU A 262 -22.04 5.27 0.22
CA GLU A 262 -23.31 4.65 -0.15
C GLU A 262 -24.40 5.72 -0.33
N GLU A 263 -24.41 6.73 0.55
CA GLU A 263 -25.29 7.89 0.45
C GLU A 263 -24.96 8.76 -0.77
N LEU A 264 -23.68 9.03 -1.03
CA LEU A 264 -23.23 9.80 -2.19
C LEU A 264 -23.64 9.14 -3.50
N GLU A 265 -23.39 7.83 -3.63
CA GLU A 265 -23.75 7.04 -4.81
C GLU A 265 -25.26 7.03 -5.06
N ALA A 266 -26.04 6.78 -4.01
CA ALA A 266 -27.49 6.77 -4.11
C ALA A 266 -28.05 8.14 -4.54
N ALA A 267 -27.53 9.22 -3.96
CA ALA A 267 -27.92 10.58 -4.34
C ALA A 267 -27.60 10.90 -5.81
N ALA A 268 -26.41 10.52 -6.28
CA ALA A 268 -25.99 10.77 -7.64
C ALA A 268 -26.83 9.99 -8.68
N VAL A 269 -27.17 8.73 -8.38
CA VAL A 269 -28.07 7.92 -9.25
C VAL A 269 -29.43 8.57 -9.38
N LEU A 270 -30.04 9.03 -8.27
CA LEU A 270 -31.34 9.72 -8.31
C LEU A 270 -31.30 10.98 -9.17
N MET A 271 -30.25 11.80 -9.05
CA MET A 271 -30.09 13.00 -9.87
C MET A 271 -29.94 12.69 -11.36
N GLN A 272 -29.24 11.61 -11.71
CA GLN A 272 -29.07 11.19 -13.10
C GLN A 272 -30.39 10.70 -13.71
N GLU A 273 -31.22 10.01 -12.93
CA GLU A 273 -32.57 9.57 -13.34
C GLU A 273 -33.52 10.75 -13.54
N GLU A 274 -33.53 11.72 -12.61
CA GLU A 274 -34.34 12.93 -12.72
C GLU A 274 -33.95 13.78 -13.95
N GLY A 275 -32.64 13.94 -14.20
CA GLY A 275 -32.16 14.67 -15.38
C GLY A 275 -32.56 13.99 -16.70
N LYS A 276 -32.53 12.65 -16.76
CA LYS A 276 -33.01 11.87 -17.92
C LYS A 276 -34.53 12.00 -18.09
N ALA A 277 -35.29 11.97 -17.00
CA ALA A 277 -36.75 12.13 -17.04
C ALA A 277 -37.16 13.55 -17.48
N ALA A 278 -36.51 14.59 -16.95
CA ALA A 278 -36.74 15.98 -17.34
C ALA A 278 -36.34 16.23 -18.81
N GLY A 279 -35.21 15.66 -19.26
CA GLY A 279 -34.78 15.71 -20.66
C GLY A 279 -35.73 14.99 -21.63
N ALA A 280 -36.34 13.89 -21.19
CA ALA A 280 -37.36 13.17 -21.96
C ALA A 280 -38.68 13.97 -22.08
N VAL A 281 -39.12 14.63 -21.00
CA VAL A 281 -40.29 15.52 -21.02
C VAL A 281 -40.06 16.74 -21.92
N SER A 282 -38.87 17.33 -21.88
CA SER A 282 -38.52 18.45 -22.77
C SER A 282 -38.45 18.06 -24.26
N LYS A 283 -38.03 16.83 -24.60
CA LYS A 283 -38.07 16.32 -25.98
C LYS A 283 -39.49 16.06 -26.49
N GLN A 284 -40.42 15.66 -25.62
CA GLN A 284 -41.83 15.48 -26.00
C GLN A 284 -42.57 16.81 -26.24
N GLN A 285 -42.14 17.89 -25.57
CA GLN A 285 -42.75 19.21 -25.73
C GLN A 285 -42.28 19.94 -27.01
N LEU A 286 -41.13 19.55 -27.58
CA LEU A 286 -40.64 20.03 -28.89
C LEU A 286 -41.20 19.27 -30.10
N LEU A 287 -41.82 18.11 -29.90
CA LEU A 287 -42.46 17.30 -30.97
C LEU A 287 -43.97 17.58 -31.12
N SER A 288 -44.51 18.57 -30.39
CA SER A 288 -45.94 18.91 -30.38
C SER A 288 -46.25 20.26 -31.05
N SER A 289 -45.32 20.82 -31.82
CA SER A 289 -45.53 22.05 -32.59
C SER A 289 -44.97 21.90 -34.00
N ASP A 290 -45.52 20.97 -34.78
CA ASP A 290 -45.51 21.04 -36.25
C ASP A 290 -46.62 20.14 -36.82
N SER A 291 -47.72 20.77 -37.20
CA SER A 291 -48.81 20.30 -38.09
C SER A 291 -49.82 21.46 -38.15
N GLU A 292 -50.16 22.12 -39.27
CA GLU A 292 -50.06 21.86 -40.70
C GLU A 292 -50.13 23.22 -41.44
N THR A 293 -49.52 23.36 -42.63
CA THR A 293 -50.26 23.64 -43.89
C THR A 293 -49.37 23.45 -45.14
N SER A 294 -49.69 22.39 -45.90
CA SER A 294 -49.68 22.18 -47.37
C SER A 294 -48.89 23.08 -48.34
N ASP A 295 -48.11 22.36 -49.16
CA ASP A 295 -48.01 22.37 -50.64
C ASP A 295 -47.48 23.59 -51.39
N SER A 296 -46.36 23.41 -52.14
CA SER A 296 -46.38 23.28 -53.62
C SER A 296 -44.98 23.40 -54.26
N GLU A 297 -44.59 22.34 -54.97
CA GLU A 297 -43.89 22.25 -56.27
C GLU A 297 -42.69 23.16 -56.67
N GLU A 298 -41.60 22.47 -57.03
CA GLU A 298 -40.80 22.56 -58.27
C GLU A 298 -40.42 23.93 -58.88
N SER A 299 -39.12 24.24 -58.92
CA SER A 299 -38.30 24.35 -60.15
C SER A 299 -37.06 25.24 -60.00
N SER A 300 -35.90 24.63 -60.28
CA SER A 300 -34.73 25.09 -61.05
C SER A 300 -34.40 26.60 -61.16
N SER A 301 -33.14 26.96 -60.89
CA SER A 301 -32.11 27.17 -61.95
C SER A 301 -30.86 27.92 -61.47
N THR A 302 -29.70 27.34 -61.83
CA THR A 302 -28.45 27.98 -62.33
C THR A 302 -27.65 28.86 -61.35
N SER A 303 -26.50 28.40 -60.85
CA SER A 303 -25.18 28.17 -61.50
C SER A 303 -24.21 29.25 -61.03
N SER A 304 -23.26 28.87 -60.17
CA SER A 304 -21.84 28.65 -60.53
C SER A 304 -21.04 29.91 -60.14
N SER A 305 -19.82 29.83 -59.63
CA SER A 305 -18.74 29.00 -60.14
C SER A 305 -17.49 29.09 -59.26
N GLU A 306 -16.79 27.94 -59.18
CA GLU A 306 -15.33 27.75 -59.15
C GLU A 306 -14.50 28.17 -57.90
N THR A 307 -13.47 27.45 -57.43
CA THR A 307 -12.83 26.17 -57.83
C THR A 307 -11.85 25.75 -56.72
N GLU A 308 -11.99 24.50 -56.27
CA GLU A 308 -11.00 23.42 -56.09
C GLU A 308 -9.48 23.69 -56.06
N GLY A 309 -8.78 22.87 -55.25
CA GLY A 309 -7.37 22.52 -55.51
C GLY A 309 -6.65 21.89 -54.32
N SER A 310 -6.75 20.56 -54.19
CA SER A 310 -6.06 19.69 -53.22
C SER A 310 -4.66 19.26 -53.68
N ASP A 311 -3.93 18.70 -52.72
CA ASP A 311 -2.91 17.62 -52.82
C ASP A 311 -1.39 17.93 -52.85
N SER A 312 -0.77 17.48 -51.75
CA SER A 312 0.30 16.46 -51.64
C SER A 312 1.77 16.74 -52.00
N ASP A 313 2.56 16.50 -50.94
CA ASP A 313 3.75 15.64 -50.81
C ASP A 313 5.17 16.05 -51.26
N GLU A 314 6.08 15.59 -50.38
CA GLU A 314 7.48 15.19 -50.56
C GLU A 314 8.65 16.14 -50.21
N GLN A 315 9.32 15.73 -49.11
CA GLN A 315 10.73 15.34 -48.99
C GLN A 315 11.85 16.38 -48.73
N GLU A 316 12.58 16.00 -47.67
CA GLU A 316 13.90 16.32 -47.13
C GLU A 316 14.99 17.05 -47.94
N SER A 317 15.79 17.85 -47.21
CA SER A 317 17.28 17.83 -47.17
C SER A 317 17.75 19.00 -46.29
N SER A 318 18.32 18.79 -45.10
CA SER A 318 19.70 18.37 -44.75
C SER A 318 20.71 19.52 -44.62
N THR A 319 21.61 19.34 -43.64
CA THR A 319 22.87 20.06 -43.37
C THR A 319 22.76 21.42 -42.66
N SER A 320 23.61 21.84 -41.71
CA SER A 320 24.63 21.23 -40.86
C SER A 320 25.30 22.33 -40.02
N LYS A 321 25.70 21.99 -38.79
CA LYS A 321 26.92 22.40 -38.06
C LYS A 321 27.08 23.75 -37.35
N ASP A 322 27.58 23.57 -36.11
CA ASP A 322 28.60 24.29 -35.33
C ASP A 322 28.29 25.75 -34.93
N GLY A 323 28.29 26.09 -33.63
CA GLY A 323 29.48 26.20 -32.77
C GLY A 323 29.99 27.64 -32.91
N GLU A 324 30.20 28.47 -31.90
CA GLU A 324 30.93 28.30 -30.64
C GLU A 324 30.97 29.72 -29.96
N ILE A 325 31.02 29.82 -28.61
CA ILE A 325 31.67 30.84 -27.71
C ILE A 325 31.57 32.37 -28.02
N ASN A 326 31.46 33.36 -27.12
CA ASN A 326 31.41 33.59 -25.65
C ASN A 326 31.17 35.15 -25.47
N PRO A 327 31.42 35.82 -24.33
CA PRO A 327 30.66 35.95 -23.07
C PRO A 327 30.35 37.44 -22.70
N LEU A 328 29.67 37.69 -21.55
CA LEU A 328 29.85 38.80 -20.58
C LEU A 328 28.54 39.41 -20.00
N GLN A 329 28.31 39.09 -18.71
CA GLN A 329 28.26 40.03 -17.57
C GLN A 329 26.95 40.77 -17.17
N GLY A 330 26.56 40.54 -15.89
CA GLY A 330 25.73 41.40 -15.02
C GLY A 330 24.23 41.07 -15.05
N THR A 331 23.46 41.00 -13.94
CA THR A 331 23.61 41.51 -12.58
C THR A 331 22.55 40.81 -11.69
N LEU A 332 22.86 40.66 -10.40
CA LEU A 332 22.00 40.15 -9.31
C LEU A 332 20.73 41.00 -9.11
N GLN A 333 19.59 40.36 -8.77
CA GLN A 333 18.80 40.71 -7.57
C GLN A 333 17.72 39.67 -7.24
N GLU A 334 17.75 39.19 -6.00
CA GLU A 334 16.69 38.48 -5.28
C GLU A 334 15.45 39.37 -5.09
N GLU A 335 14.26 38.77 -5.08
CA GLU A 335 13.21 39.21 -4.14
C GLU A 335 12.30 38.04 -3.73
N ARG A 336 12.49 37.58 -2.49
CA ARG A 336 11.50 36.88 -1.67
C ARG A 336 10.53 37.92 -1.11
N THR A 337 9.23 37.63 -1.08
CA THR A 337 8.33 38.35 -0.15
C THR A 337 7.22 37.47 0.43
N ALA A 338 7.23 37.35 1.75
CA ALA A 338 6.09 37.24 2.67
C ALA A 338 6.62 37.67 4.07
N PRO A 339 5.79 38.01 5.07
CA PRO A 339 4.46 38.64 5.10
C PRO A 339 4.45 39.91 6.00
N LEU A 340 3.36 40.70 6.00
CA LEU A 340 3.13 41.75 7.01
C LEU A 340 1.75 41.62 7.64
N THR A 341 1.78 41.42 8.96
CA THR A 341 0.77 41.81 9.93
C THR A 341 0.58 43.32 9.95
N ASP A 342 -0.66 43.79 10.11
CA ASP A 342 -0.88 45.00 10.89
C ASP A 342 -2.27 44.99 11.54
N GLY A 343 -2.28 45.16 12.85
CA GLY A 343 -3.46 45.49 13.62
C GLY A 343 -3.42 46.98 13.95
N ASN A 344 -4.57 47.65 13.95
CA ASN A 344 -4.74 48.83 14.77
C ASN A 344 -6.21 48.99 15.16
N GLY A 345 -6.46 49.10 16.47
CA GLY A 345 -7.77 49.38 17.04
C GLY A 345 -8.09 50.88 17.07
N LEU A 346 -9.31 51.23 17.50
CA LEU A 346 -9.60 51.86 18.81
C LEU A 346 -11.05 52.39 18.85
N ARG A 347 -11.65 52.37 20.06
CA ARG A 347 -12.77 53.18 20.60
C ARG A 347 -14.19 52.61 20.40
N GLN A 348 -15.12 52.72 21.34
CA GLN A 348 -15.22 52.91 22.81
C GLN A 348 -16.74 52.88 23.06
N GLY A 349 -17.26 52.23 24.12
CA GLY A 349 -18.67 52.46 24.51
C GLY A 349 -19.39 51.35 25.30
N THR A 350 -19.05 51.23 26.58
CA THR A 350 -19.95 51.10 27.76
C THR A 350 -21.43 50.69 27.59
N ASN A 351 -21.85 49.65 28.34
CA ASN A 351 -23.03 49.53 29.26
C ASN A 351 -23.58 48.08 29.24
N ALA A 352 -23.32 47.25 30.27
CA ALA A 352 -24.10 47.10 31.51
C ALA A 352 -25.51 46.50 31.32
N SER A 353 -25.71 45.22 31.68
CA SER A 353 -26.50 44.81 32.86
C SER A 353 -26.81 43.30 32.82
N ALA A 354 -26.66 42.68 33.99
CA ALA A 354 -27.14 41.35 34.32
C ALA A 354 -28.67 41.30 34.45
N LEU A 355 -29.26 40.12 34.21
CA LEU A 355 -30.39 39.60 34.99
C LEU A 355 -30.59 38.10 34.73
N GLU A 356 -30.63 37.36 35.84
CA GLU A 356 -31.06 35.97 35.97
C GLU A 356 -32.58 35.80 35.70
N VAL A 357 -33.00 34.56 35.42
CA VAL A 357 -34.03 33.77 36.16
C VAL A 357 -34.85 32.82 35.25
N SER A 358 -34.80 31.51 35.61
CA SER A 358 -35.77 30.40 35.47
C SER A 358 -36.26 29.95 34.08
N ASP A 359 -36.00 28.72 33.64
CA ASP A 359 -36.69 27.43 33.94
C ASP A 359 -38.04 27.24 33.21
N GLU A 360 -38.08 26.39 32.17
CA GLU A 360 -39.07 25.31 32.02
C GLU A 360 -38.75 24.35 30.84
N LYS A 361 -38.12 23.22 31.17
CA LYS A 361 -38.56 21.83 30.91
C LYS A 361 -39.48 21.54 29.69
N SER A 362 -38.92 20.87 28.69
CA SER A 362 -39.63 19.77 28.00
C SER A 362 -38.65 18.68 27.56
N LYS A 363 -38.80 17.53 28.24
CA LYS A 363 -38.02 16.30 28.14
C LYS A 363 -38.72 15.37 27.16
N VAL A 364 -38.09 15.01 26.05
CA VAL A 364 -38.46 13.83 25.26
C VAL A 364 -37.24 12.91 25.22
N SER A 365 -37.43 11.76 25.84
CA SER A 365 -36.47 10.68 25.99
C SER A 365 -36.59 9.73 24.80
N LEU A 366 -35.53 9.58 24.01
CA LEU A 366 -35.32 8.41 23.16
C LEU A 366 -34.06 7.70 23.66
N GLN A 367 -34.28 6.60 24.38
CA GLN A 367 -33.26 5.62 24.69
C GLN A 367 -32.95 4.86 23.39
N SER A 368 -31.73 4.99 22.87
CA SER A 368 -31.15 4.00 21.97
C SER A 368 -29.95 3.36 22.67
N ALA A 369 -30.01 2.04 22.74
CA ALA A 369 -29.11 1.21 23.51
C ALA A 369 -27.70 1.21 22.89
N SER A 370 -26.72 1.63 23.68
CA SER A 370 -25.29 1.42 23.45
C SER A 370 -24.97 -0.06 23.60
N LEU A 371 -24.70 -0.77 22.49
CA LEU A 371 -23.96 -2.04 22.46
C LEU A 371 -23.29 -2.27 21.09
N PRO A 372 -22.07 -1.74 20.86
CA PRO A 372 -21.12 -2.35 19.91
C PRO A 372 -19.85 -2.90 20.59
N GLY A 373 -19.59 -2.56 21.88
CA GLY A 373 -18.35 -2.93 22.56
C GLY A 373 -18.21 -4.42 22.86
N LYS A 374 -19.32 -5.13 23.13
CA LYS A 374 -19.29 -6.55 23.50
C LYS A 374 -18.93 -7.48 22.34
N LEU A 375 -19.22 -7.09 21.09
CA LEU A 375 -18.87 -7.91 19.92
C LEU A 375 -17.39 -7.80 19.57
N ILE A 376 -16.80 -6.63 19.77
CA ILE A 376 -15.37 -6.38 19.55
C ILE A 376 -14.54 -7.12 20.61
N GLU A 377 -14.95 -7.05 21.87
CA GLU A 377 -14.29 -7.76 22.97
C GLU A 377 -14.40 -9.29 22.83
N GLU A 378 -15.54 -9.80 22.33
CA GLU A 378 -15.74 -11.22 22.01
C GLU A 378 -14.86 -11.67 20.81
N LEU A 379 -14.71 -10.83 19.78
CA LEU A 379 -13.81 -11.09 18.64
C LEU A 379 -12.34 -11.06 19.04
N GLU A 380 -11.94 -10.14 19.91
CA GLU A 380 -10.59 -10.09 20.49
C GLU A 380 -10.29 -11.34 21.33
N MET A 381 -11.27 -11.80 22.12
CA MET A 381 -11.13 -13.00 22.94
C MET A 381 -11.09 -14.28 22.09
N GLN A 382 -11.84 -14.36 20.99
CA GLN A 382 -11.78 -15.47 20.03
C GLN A 382 -10.45 -15.50 19.27
N MET A 383 -9.90 -14.34 18.88
CA MET A 383 -8.58 -14.23 18.25
C MET A 383 -7.46 -14.65 19.21
N HIS A 384 -7.53 -14.28 20.49
CA HIS A 384 -6.58 -14.73 21.51
C HIS A 384 -6.70 -16.24 21.83
N SER A 385 -7.91 -16.80 21.76
CA SER A 385 -8.16 -18.22 22.02
C SER A 385 -7.69 -19.12 20.87
N ALA A 386 -7.87 -18.70 19.62
CA ALA A 386 -7.33 -19.39 18.44
C ALA A 386 -5.79 -19.42 18.46
N MET A 387 -5.15 -18.38 19.01
CA MET A 387 -3.70 -18.35 19.23
C MET A 387 -3.21 -19.25 20.38
N ARG A 388 -4.06 -19.63 21.35
CA ARG A 388 -3.68 -20.49 22.49
C ARG A 388 -3.82 -21.99 22.21
N LEU A 389 -4.72 -22.40 21.33
CA LEU A 389 -4.98 -23.82 21.05
C LEU A 389 -3.92 -24.51 20.17
N SER A 390 -2.95 -23.76 19.62
CA SER A 390 -1.84 -24.33 18.83
C SER A 390 -0.56 -24.58 19.64
N GLU A 391 -0.58 -24.42 20.95
CA GLU A 391 0.58 -24.63 21.84
C GLU A 391 0.25 -25.65 22.93
N GLN A 392 0.24 -26.93 22.55
CA GLN A 392 0.54 -28.02 23.48
C GLN A 392 2.00 -28.42 23.26
N PRO A 393 2.83 -28.58 24.31
CA PRO A 393 4.19 -29.04 24.16
C PRO A 393 4.19 -30.56 23.97
N GLU A 394 4.55 -31.03 22.78
CA GLU A 394 4.95 -32.44 22.60
C GLU A 394 6.31 -32.63 23.28
N GLY A 395 6.24 -33.00 24.56
CA GLY A 395 7.37 -33.45 25.34
C GLY A 395 7.83 -34.83 24.85
N LEU A 396 9.16 -34.95 24.68
CA LEU A 396 9.92 -36.17 24.46
C LEU A 396 9.37 -37.39 25.25
N ALA A 397 8.82 -38.36 24.53
CA ALA A 397 8.62 -39.71 25.03
C ALA A 397 9.78 -40.60 24.56
N ILE A 398 10.85 -40.65 25.35
CA ILE A 398 11.80 -41.77 25.34
C ILE A 398 11.24 -42.79 26.35
N ALA A 399 10.68 -43.89 25.84
CA ALA A 399 10.27 -45.02 26.65
C ALA A 399 11.50 -45.79 27.14
N GLY A 400 11.88 -45.58 28.40
CA GLY A 400 12.80 -46.43 29.15
C GLY A 400 12.04 -47.47 29.97
N CYS A 401 12.36 -48.74 29.71
CA CYS A 401 11.87 -49.92 30.42
C CYS A 401 12.38 -49.95 31.88
N ILE A 402 11.50 -50.32 32.82
CA ILE A 402 11.82 -50.51 34.25
C ILE A 402 12.14 -51.98 34.52
N SER A 403 13.26 -52.24 35.20
CA SER A 403 13.50 -53.39 36.11
C SER A 403 14.68 -52.98 37.02
N GLN A 404 14.40 -52.51 38.24
CA GLN A 404 14.55 -53.22 39.53
C GLN A 404 15.98 -53.45 40.05
N GLU A 405 16.26 -52.79 41.17
CA GLU A 405 16.98 -53.24 42.39
C GLU A 405 18.48 -53.63 42.34
N GLN A 406 19.36 -52.89 43.03
CA GLN A 406 19.96 -53.26 44.33
C GLN A 406 21.08 -52.28 44.79
N GLU A 407 21.24 -52.19 46.12
CA GLU A 407 22.22 -51.43 46.92
C GLU A 407 23.69 -51.81 46.68
N GLU A 408 24.62 -50.85 46.79
CA GLU A 408 25.68 -50.76 47.83
C GLU A 408 26.80 -49.76 47.45
N ASN A 409 27.31 -49.07 48.47
CA ASN A 409 28.43 -48.09 48.52
C ASN A 409 29.83 -48.78 48.35
N PRO A 410 31.00 -48.10 48.46
CA PRO A 410 31.42 -46.72 48.16
C PRO A 410 32.78 -46.64 47.36
N ALA A 411 33.29 -45.41 47.18
CA ALA A 411 34.51 -44.93 46.47
C ALA A 411 35.84 -45.71 46.61
N PRO A 412 36.86 -45.39 45.78
CA PRO A 412 37.92 -44.47 46.27
C PRO A 412 38.56 -43.51 45.22
N LYS A 413 39.40 -42.62 45.78
CA LYS A 413 40.14 -41.46 45.26
C LYS A 413 41.39 -41.78 44.41
N SER A 414 41.86 -40.80 43.62
CA SER A 414 43.27 -40.34 43.52
C SER A 414 43.34 -39.03 42.69
N ASP A 415 43.84 -37.89 43.21
CA ASP A 415 45.25 -37.41 43.24
C ASP A 415 45.81 -37.16 41.81
N ARG A 416 46.43 -36.04 41.37
CA ARG A 416 47.22 -34.92 41.96
C ARG A 416 47.47 -33.81 40.89
N PHE A 417 47.73 -32.57 41.36
CA PHE A 417 48.74 -31.52 40.99
C PHE A 417 49.24 -31.41 39.51
N SER A 418 49.61 -30.25 38.93
CA SER A 418 50.32 -29.04 39.43
C SER A 418 50.42 -27.97 38.30
N GLU A 419 50.56 -26.69 38.67
CA GLU A 419 51.48 -25.61 38.15
C GLU A 419 51.83 -25.52 36.64
N ASP A 420 52.03 -24.39 35.95
CA ASP A 420 52.29 -22.97 36.22
C ASP A 420 52.25 -22.21 34.85
N THR A 421 52.40 -20.89 34.90
CA THR A 421 52.85 -19.93 33.86
C THR A 421 51.81 -19.09 33.14
N GLY A 422 51.94 -17.77 33.35
CA GLY A 422 51.21 -16.72 32.65
C GLY A 422 51.84 -16.29 31.34
N GLY A 423 51.08 -15.47 30.60
CA GLY A 423 51.60 -14.69 29.48
C GLY A 423 50.62 -14.56 28.32
N LYS A 424 50.20 -13.31 28.09
CA LYS A 424 49.84 -12.70 26.79
C LYS A 424 48.68 -13.29 25.97
N GLY A 425 47.62 -12.49 25.92
CA GLY A 425 46.90 -12.05 24.71
C GLY A 425 46.50 -13.11 23.69
N ASN A 426 45.20 -13.42 23.64
CA ASN A 426 44.59 -14.06 22.48
C ASN A 426 43.38 -13.26 22.00
N PHE A 427 43.58 -12.67 20.83
CA PHE A 427 42.59 -12.26 19.85
C PHE A 427 41.67 -13.47 19.56
N LEU A 428 40.36 -13.34 19.78
CA LEU A 428 39.40 -14.37 19.35
C LEU A 428 39.11 -14.16 17.87
N GLU A 429 39.83 -14.89 17.02
CA GLU A 429 39.38 -15.21 15.66
C GLU A 429 38.03 -15.91 15.75
N VAL A 430 36.99 -15.27 15.20
CA VAL A 430 35.71 -15.91 14.91
C VAL A 430 35.86 -16.61 13.56
N PRO A 431 35.69 -17.94 13.47
CA PRO A 431 35.74 -18.61 12.17
C PRO A 431 34.50 -18.24 11.36
N SER A 432 34.70 -17.60 10.21
CA SER A 432 33.69 -17.40 9.17
C SER A 432 33.28 -18.76 8.61
N LYS A 433 32.21 -19.35 9.15
CA LYS A 433 31.54 -20.47 8.48
C LYS A 433 30.72 -19.93 7.30
N PRO A 434 30.97 -20.37 6.06
CA PRO A 434 30.07 -20.07 4.95
C PRO A 434 28.73 -20.81 5.11
N ASN A 435 27.64 -20.14 4.73
CA ASN A 435 26.27 -20.66 4.73
C ASN A 435 26.15 -21.95 3.90
N SER A 436 25.44 -22.94 4.42
CA SER A 436 25.24 -24.27 3.80
C SER A 436 24.11 -24.33 2.76
N LEU A 437 23.89 -23.27 1.97
CA LEU A 437 22.86 -23.25 0.92
C LEU A 437 23.35 -22.71 -0.42
N LEU A 438 24.61 -22.99 -0.76
CA LEU A 438 25.14 -22.83 -2.12
C LEU A 438 25.54 -24.20 -2.66
N PHE A 439 24.58 -24.95 -3.18
CA PHE A 439 24.89 -25.97 -4.20
C PHE A 439 24.64 -25.33 -5.56
N LEU A 440 25.70 -24.77 -6.13
CA LEU A 440 25.82 -24.50 -7.56
C LEU A 440 26.22 -25.82 -8.21
N CYS A 441 25.35 -26.39 -9.05
CA CYS A 441 25.74 -27.47 -9.94
C CYS A 441 26.34 -26.84 -11.20
N SER A 442 27.66 -26.79 -11.26
CA SER A 442 28.41 -26.56 -12.50
C SER A 442 28.42 -27.87 -13.28
N THR A 443 27.68 -27.94 -14.39
CA THR A 443 27.89 -28.98 -15.39
C THR A 443 29.06 -28.56 -16.26
N ASN A 444 30.17 -29.27 -16.09
CA ASN A 444 31.28 -29.32 -17.04
C ASN A 444 30.76 -29.84 -18.39
N GLU A 445 30.88 -29.04 -19.44
CA GLU A 445 31.04 -29.55 -20.80
C GLU A 445 32.24 -28.84 -21.42
N GLU A 446 33.36 -29.55 -21.53
CA GLU A 446 34.38 -29.32 -22.55
C GLU A 446 35.02 -30.67 -22.90
N GLU A 447 35.05 -30.94 -24.22
CA GLU A 447 35.93 -31.85 -24.96
C GLU A 447 35.73 -33.38 -24.81
N ASP A 448 35.01 -33.98 -25.76
CA ASP A 448 35.60 -34.65 -26.95
C ASP A 448 34.53 -35.00 -28.01
#